data_AF-A0A2N5ZWJ0-F1
#
_entry.id   AF-A0A2N5ZWJ0-F1
#
_cell.length_a   1.000
_cell.length_b   1.000
_cell.length_c   1.000
_cell.angle_alpha   90.00
_cell.angle_beta   90.00
_cell.angle_gamma   90.00
#
_symmetry.space_group_name_H-M   'P 1'
#
loop_
_entity.id
_entity.type
_entity.pdbx_description
1 polymer ?
#
loop_
_entity_poly.entity_id
_entity_poly.type
_entity_poly.pdbx_seq_one_letter_code
_entity_poly.pdbx_strand_id
1 'polypeptide(L)' 'LEVIEKVQPKKSFLVHMSHYLVKHTDIVKMVPENVFPAWDGIQLTV' A
#
# COMPACT_ATOMS: atom_id res chain seq x y z
N LEU A 1 -3.06 -7.16 6.13
CA LEU A 1 -2.94 -7.67 4.73
C LEU A 1 -3.99 -8.73 4.40
N GLU A 2 -4.53 -9.45 5.40
CA GLU A 2 -5.54 -10.51 5.22
C GLU A 2 -6.74 -10.16 4.33
N VAL A 3 -7.24 -8.92 4.39
CA VAL A 3 -8.36 -8.48 3.51
C VAL A 3 -7.93 -8.45 2.04
N ILE A 4 -6.71 -7.98 1.75
CA ILE A 4 -6.15 -7.95 0.40
C ILE A 4 -5.95 -9.38 -0.12
N GLU A 5 -5.49 -10.28 0.76
CA GLU A 5 -5.34 -11.70 0.43
C GLU A 5 -6.69 -12.38 0.16
N LYS A 6 -7.76 -12.02 0.87
CA LYS A 6 -9.11 -12.57 0.61
C LYS A 6 -9.74 -12.02 -0.67
N VAL A 7 -9.54 -10.74 -0.96
CA VAL A 7 -10.17 -10.05 -2.11
C VAL A 7 -9.38 -10.26 -3.42
N GLN A 8 -8.07 -10.51 -3.33
CA GLN A 8 -7.17 -10.69 -4.48
C GLN A 8 -7.26 -9.55 -5.53
N PRO A 9 -7.10 -8.28 -5.13
CA PRO A 9 -7.14 -7.16 -6.07
C PRO A 9 -5.88 -7.11 -6.95
N LYS A 10 -6.03 -6.57 -8.16
CA LYS A 10 -4.89 -6.36 -9.10
C LYS A 10 -3.84 -5.41 -8.52
N LYS A 11 -4.26 -4.35 -7.83
CA LYS A 11 -3.40 -3.38 -7.12
C LYS A 11 -4.15 -2.87 -5.88
N SER A 12 -3.42 -2.67 -4.78
CA SER A 12 -3.93 -2.11 -3.53
C SER A 12 -3.09 -0.92 -3.11
N PHE A 13 -3.74 0.15 -2.67
CA PHE A 13 -3.06 1.33 -2.13
C PHE A 13 -3.41 1.49 -0.65
N LEU A 14 -2.40 1.38 0.22
CA LEU A 14 -2.56 1.60 1.65
C LEU A 14 -2.58 3.10 1.92
N VAL A 15 -3.58 3.55 2.67
CA VAL A 15 -3.75 4.95 3.09
C VAL A 15 -3.82 5.03 4.62
N HIS A 16 -3.86 6.25 5.16
CA HIS A 16 -4.00 6.50 6.60
C HIS A 16 -2.91 5.82 7.44
N MET A 17 -1.66 6.08 7.06
CA MET A 17 -0.46 5.56 7.73
C MET A 17 -0.14 6.40 8.98
N SER A 18 0.17 5.73 10.09
CA SER A 18 0.59 6.41 11.32
C SER A 18 2.05 6.87 11.24
N HIS A 19 2.42 7.87 12.03
CA HIS A 19 3.81 8.35 12.16
C HIS A 19 4.79 7.31 12.73
N TYR A 20 4.29 6.20 13.27
CA TYR A 20 5.12 5.12 13.82
C TYR A 20 5.57 4.11 12.76
N LEU A 21 5.06 4.22 11.53
CA LEU A 21 5.48 3.36 10.45
C LEU A 21 6.89 3.72 9.97
N VAL A 22 7.61 2.70 9.51
CA VAL A 22 8.94 2.86 8.90
C VAL A 22 8.86 3.66 7.60
N LYS A 23 10.02 4.06 7.04
CA LYS A 23 10.07 4.88 5.82
C LYS A 23 9.30 4.20 4.69
N HIS A 24 8.66 5.01 3.85
CA HIS A 24 7.90 4.56 2.68
C HIS A 24 8.67 3.52 1.84
N THR A 25 9.96 3.78 1.55
CA THR A 25 10.84 2.88 0.80
C THR A 25 11.09 1.52 1.46
N ASP A 26 10.99 1.45 2.78
CA ASP A 26 11.19 0.22 3.53
C ASP A 26 9.89 -0.58 3.63
N ILE A 27 8.74 0.10 3.76
CA ILE A 27 7.41 -0.53 3.70
C ILE A 27 7.22 -1.27 2.37
N VAL A 28 7.63 -0.65 1.25
CA VAL A 28 7.51 -1.25 -0.10
C VAL A 28 8.21 -2.62 -0.18
N LYS A 29 9.28 -2.85 0.59
CA LYS A 29 10.00 -4.13 0.62
C LYS A 29 9.33 -5.18 1.52
N MET A 30 8.46 -4.75 2.44
CA MET A 30 7.79 -5.62 3.42
C MET A 30 6.39 -6.05 2.96
N VAL A 31 5.79 -5.34 2.01
CA VAL A 31 4.46 -5.64 1.49
C VAL A 31 4.53 -6.45 0.18
N PRO A 32 3.47 -7.20 -0.17
CA PRO A 32 3.41 -7.94 -1.43
C PRO A 32 3.49 -7.02 -2.66
N GLU A 33 3.90 -7.56 -3.81
CA GLU A 33 4.13 -6.80 -5.06
C GLU A 33 2.90 -6.03 -5.57
N ASN A 34 1.69 -6.47 -5.25
CA ASN A 34 0.45 -5.80 -5.62
C ASN A 34 -0.06 -4.79 -4.58
N VAL A 35 0.73 -4.47 -3.56
CA VAL A 35 0.38 -3.56 -2.47
C VAL A 35 1.37 -2.40 -2.41
N PHE A 36 0.85 -1.18 -2.40
CA PHE A 36 1.65 0.04 -2.46
C PHE A 36 1.25 1.00 -1.34
N PRO A 37 2.19 1.57 -0.58
CA PRO A 37 1.88 2.70 0.29
C PRO A 37 1.55 3.94 -0.56
N ALA A 38 0.37 4.52 -0.38
CA ALA A 38 -0.03 5.75 -1.04
C ALA A 38 0.72 6.97 -0.46
N TRP A 39 0.67 8.07 -1.20
CA TRP A 39 1.18 9.37 -0.78
C TRP A 39 0.21 10.48 -1.21
N ASP A 40 0.33 11.64 -0.59
CA ASP A 40 -0.55 12.78 -0.87
C ASP A 40 -0.36 13.27 -2.30
N GLY A 41 -1.47 13.45 -3.02
CA GLY A 41 -1.46 13.83 -4.43
C GLY A 41 -1.27 12.68 -5.42
N ILE A 42 -1.36 11.42 -4.98
CA ILE A 42 -1.41 10.28 -5.89
C ILE A 42 -2.56 10.42 -6.90
N GLN A 43 -2.25 10.20 -8.19
CA GLN A 43 -3.23 10.18 -9.27
C GLN A 43 -3.28 8.78 -9.87
N LEU A 44 -4.49 8.24 -10.02
CA LEU A 44 -4.73 6.91 -10.57
C LEU A 44 -5.63 7.04 -11.79
N THR A 45 -5.27 6.32 -12.85
CA THR A 45 -6.11 6.15 -14.04
C THR A 45 -6.67 4.73 -14.02
N VAL A 46 -7.95 4.60 -14.38
CA VAL A 46 -8.69 3.32 -14.40
C VAL A 46 -8.38 2.54 -15.67
#